data_AF-A0A2T0RRZ5-F1
#
_entry.id   AF-A0A2T0RRZ5-F1
#
_cell.length_a   1.000
_cell.length_b   1.000
_cell.length_c   1.000
_cell.angle_alpha   90.00
_cell.angle_beta   90.00
_cell.angle_gamma   90.00
#
_symmetry.space_group_name_H-M   'P 1'
#
loop_
_entity.id
_entity.type
_entity.pdbx_description
1 polymer ?
#
loop_
_entity_poly.entity_id
_entity_poly.type
_entity_poly.pdbx_seq_one_letter_code
_entity_poly.pdbx_strand_id
1 'polypeptide(L)'
;MTRAFDGRPVIGVTLGHPDPATAEHWLSGLRPAPVLACTHLVPGRLPHVACTLVFAGEPPSSLAALPPFEGEREGGRAVLYPGVEHLTGDLTVERLLTVSAIGRVEVLGGTAADPSAVIRTNDFVRPLWRAGTLTLVTMPAADDRLVPFETRHPTPCCTTH
;
A
#
# COMPACT_ATOMS: atom_id res chain seq x y z
N MET A 1 -17.07 -15.36 7.21
CA MET A 1 -16.83 -14.35 8.27
C MET A 1 -16.34 -13.08 7.60
N THR A 2 -17.08 -11.98 7.68
CA THR A 2 -16.72 -10.70 7.05
C THR A 2 -15.44 -10.16 7.67
N ARG A 3 -14.36 -10.08 6.89
CA ARG A 3 -13.07 -9.54 7.33
C ARG A 3 -13.25 -8.05 7.63
N ALA A 4 -12.77 -7.55 8.78
CA ALA A 4 -12.95 -6.16 9.18
C ALA A 4 -11.61 -5.42 9.41
N PHE A 5 -11.57 -4.14 9.04
CA PHE A 5 -10.52 -3.16 9.34
C PHE A 5 -11.17 -2.01 10.12
N ASP A 6 -10.70 -1.75 11.34
CA ASP A 6 -11.31 -0.73 12.23
C ASP A 6 -12.84 -0.91 12.37
N GLY A 7 -13.29 -2.16 12.52
CA GLY A 7 -14.72 -2.51 12.59
C GLY A 7 -15.49 -2.45 11.26
N ARG A 8 -14.87 -2.02 10.16
CA ARG A 8 -15.50 -1.86 8.84
C ARG A 8 -15.25 -3.06 7.92
N PRO A 9 -16.21 -3.45 7.07
CA PRO A 9 -16.05 -4.58 6.17
C PRO A 9 -14.94 -4.34 5.14
N VAL A 10 -14.13 -5.36 4.90
CA VAL A 10 -13.14 -5.43 3.83
C VAL A 10 -13.75 -6.15 2.64
N ILE A 11 -13.75 -5.49 1.49
CA ILE A 11 -14.27 -6.00 0.23
C ILE A 11 -13.10 -6.36 -0.67
N GLY A 12 -12.97 -7.63 -1.04
CA GLY A 12 -11.94 -8.08 -1.98
C GLY A 12 -12.53 -8.29 -3.36
N VAL A 13 -11.92 -7.71 -4.39
CA VAL A 13 -12.33 -7.84 -5.80
C VAL A 13 -11.14 -8.06 -6.72
N THR A 14 -11.38 -8.70 -7.86
CA THR A 14 -10.39 -8.81 -8.94
C THR A 14 -11.03 -8.49 -10.29
N LEU A 15 -10.31 -7.70 -11.11
CA LEU A 15 -10.67 -7.40 -12.50
C LEU A 15 -9.68 -8.05 -13.49
N GLY A 16 -8.71 -8.82 -12.98
CA GLY A 16 -7.63 -9.37 -13.82
C GLY A 16 -6.66 -8.31 -14.35
N HIS A 17 -6.48 -7.20 -13.64
CA HIS A 17 -5.54 -6.14 -14.05
C HIS A 17 -4.12 -6.71 -14.19
N PRO A 18 -3.38 -6.40 -15.28
CA PRO A 18 -2.09 -7.01 -15.55
C PRO A 18 -0.97 -6.52 -14.61
N ASP A 19 -1.12 -5.33 -14.04
CA ASP A 19 -0.10 -4.68 -13.23
C ASP A 19 -0.71 -3.73 -12.18
N PRO A 20 0.08 -3.31 -11.17
CA PRO A 20 -0.39 -2.41 -10.13
C PRO A 20 -0.81 -1.04 -10.65
N ALA A 21 -0.16 -0.51 -11.69
CA ALA A 21 -0.47 0.83 -12.21
C ALA A 21 -1.89 0.88 -12.80
N THR A 22 -2.26 -0.17 -13.55
CA THR A 22 -3.62 -0.34 -14.10
C THR A 22 -4.65 -0.47 -12.98
N ALA A 23 -4.36 -1.24 -11.93
CA ALA A 23 -5.23 -1.37 -10.77
C ALA A 23 -5.37 -0.04 -10.01
N GLU A 24 -4.28 0.68 -9.76
CA GLU A 24 -4.27 1.98 -9.10
C GLU A 24 -5.03 3.05 -9.90
N HIS A 25 -4.91 3.03 -11.23
CA HIS A 25 -5.70 3.90 -12.10
C HIS A 25 -7.21 3.66 -11.91
N TRP A 26 -7.64 2.39 -11.92
CA TRP A 26 -9.04 2.03 -11.64
C TRP A 26 -9.48 2.49 -10.23
N LEU A 27 -8.64 2.27 -9.21
CA LEU A 27 -8.91 2.70 -7.83
C LEU A 27 -9.14 4.22 -7.74
N SER A 28 -8.36 5.02 -8.47
CA SER A 28 -8.48 6.49 -8.49
C SER A 28 -9.85 6.98 -9.02
N GLY A 29 -10.51 6.16 -9.85
CA GLY A 29 -11.81 6.45 -10.43
C GLY A 29 -13.01 6.07 -9.55
N LEU A 30 -12.81 5.27 -8.49
CA LEU A 30 -13.92 4.78 -7.66
C LEU A 30 -14.61 5.91 -6.88
N ARG A 31 -15.94 5.87 -6.84
CA ARG A 31 -16.78 6.79 -6.06
C ARG A 31 -17.87 6.00 -5.32
N PRO A 32 -18.08 6.23 -4.00
CA PRO A 32 -17.22 7.02 -3.11
C PRO A 32 -15.77 6.50 -3.10
N ALA A 33 -14.81 7.32 -2.71
CA ALA A 33 -13.42 6.86 -2.60
C ALA A 33 -13.28 5.91 -1.38
N PRO A 34 -12.53 4.80 -1.50
CA PRO A 34 -12.22 3.97 -0.35
C PRO A 34 -11.30 4.73 0.62
N VAL A 35 -11.46 4.48 1.92
CA VAL A 35 -10.57 5.01 2.97
C VAL A 35 -9.28 4.20 3.11
N LEU A 36 -9.32 2.94 2.67
CA LEU A 36 -8.17 2.05 2.58
C LEU A 36 -8.31 1.24 1.30
N ALA A 37 -7.25 1.19 0.50
CA ALA A 37 -7.16 0.32 -0.66
C ALA A 37 -5.78 -0.34 -0.69
N CYS A 38 -5.76 -1.65 -0.88
CA CYS A 38 -4.53 -2.40 -1.07
C CYS A 38 -4.55 -3.16 -2.39
N THR A 39 -3.40 -3.24 -3.05
CA THR A 39 -3.16 -4.07 -4.23
C THR A 39 -2.45 -5.36 -3.83
N HIS A 40 -2.84 -6.45 -4.48
CA HIS A 40 -2.36 -7.80 -4.22
C HIS A 40 -1.90 -8.43 -5.52
N LEU A 41 -0.63 -8.84 -5.58
CA LEU A 41 -0.13 -9.63 -6.70
C LEU A 41 -0.64 -11.07 -6.56
N VAL A 42 -1.45 -11.51 -7.51
CA VAL A 42 -1.99 -12.87 -7.55
C VAL A 42 -1.16 -13.68 -8.55
N PRO A 43 -0.32 -14.61 -8.07
CA PRO A 43 0.46 -15.49 -8.95
C PRO A 43 -0.45 -16.52 -9.61
N GLY A 44 -0.03 -17.02 -10.78
CA GLY A 44 -0.76 -18.06 -11.50
C GLY A 44 -0.39 -18.10 -12.97
N ARG A 45 -1.12 -18.89 -13.76
CA ARG A 45 -0.91 -19.00 -15.21
C ARG A 45 -1.14 -17.66 -15.93
N LEU A 46 -2.08 -16.87 -15.42
CA LEU A 46 -2.33 -15.48 -15.81
C LEU A 46 -2.18 -14.61 -14.56
N PRO A 47 -0.95 -14.18 -14.22
CA PRO A 47 -0.71 -13.35 -13.06
C PRO A 47 -1.46 -12.02 -13.22
N HIS A 48 -2.04 -11.54 -12.13
CA HIS A 48 -2.84 -10.32 -12.14
C HIS A 48 -2.81 -9.61 -10.79
N VAL A 49 -3.43 -8.44 -10.73
CA VAL A 49 -3.59 -7.64 -9.53
C VAL A 49 -5.04 -7.65 -9.08
N ALA A 50 -5.23 -8.07 -7.83
CA ALA A 50 -6.50 -7.96 -7.11
C ALA A 50 -6.44 -6.82 -6.08
N CYS A 51 -7.60 -6.39 -5.59
CA CYS A 51 -7.70 -5.28 -4.66
C CYS A 51 -8.53 -5.65 -3.42
N THR A 52 -8.14 -5.12 -2.27
CA THR A 52 -8.99 -5.10 -1.07
C THR A 52 -9.30 -3.66 -0.69
N LEU A 53 -10.57 -3.39 -0.41
CA LEU A 53 -11.11 -2.04 -0.24
C LEU A 53 -11.88 -1.93 1.07
N VAL A 54 -11.80 -0.76 1.69
CA VAL A 54 -12.62 -0.38 2.84
C VAL A 54 -13.19 1.00 2.58
N PHE A 55 -14.48 1.19 2.86
CA PHE A 55 -15.19 2.46 2.68
C PHE A 55 -15.60 3.03 4.04
N ALA A 56 -15.75 4.36 4.12
CA ALA A 56 -16.30 5.00 5.31
C ALA A 56 -17.81 4.78 5.48
N GLY A 57 -18.51 4.65 4.35
CA GLY A 57 -19.94 4.39 4.29
C GLY A 57 -20.24 3.26 3.33
N GLU A 58 -21.40 3.35 2.67
CA GLU A 58 -21.84 2.33 1.74
C GLU A 58 -20.89 2.25 0.51
N PRO A 59 -20.38 1.05 0.17
CA PRO A 59 -19.57 0.87 -1.02
C PRO A 59 -20.41 1.06 -2.29
N PRO A 60 -19.80 1.39 -3.44
CA PRO A 60 -20.53 1.45 -4.69
C PRO A 60 -21.10 0.07 -5.05
N SER A 61 -22.38 0.03 -5.41
CA SER A 61 -23.10 -1.22 -5.75
C SER A 61 -22.46 -1.97 -6.93
N SER A 62 -21.73 -1.27 -7.80
CA SER A 62 -20.97 -1.87 -8.90
C SER A 62 -19.91 -2.87 -8.45
N LEU A 63 -19.41 -2.79 -7.21
CA LEU A 63 -18.46 -3.78 -6.68
C LEU A 63 -19.07 -5.17 -6.50
N ALA A 64 -20.38 -5.25 -6.26
CA ALA A 64 -21.07 -6.54 -6.06
C ALA A 64 -21.10 -7.40 -7.34
N ALA A 65 -20.96 -6.78 -8.52
CA ALA A 65 -20.91 -7.47 -9.79
C ALA A 65 -19.49 -7.97 -10.15
N LEU A 66 -18.47 -7.57 -9.40
CA LEU A 66 -17.09 -7.96 -9.67
C LEU A 66 -16.78 -9.34 -9.09
N PRO A 67 -15.88 -10.11 -9.74
CA PRO A 67 -15.37 -11.34 -9.16
C PRO A 67 -14.77 -11.10 -7.76
N PRO A 68 -15.18 -11.88 -6.75
CA PRO A 68 -14.65 -11.73 -5.41
C PRO A 68 -13.19 -12.19 -5.36
N PHE A 69 -12.40 -11.56 -4.49
CA PHE A 69 -11.04 -11.96 -4.18
C PHE A 69 -10.89 -12.19 -2.68
N GLU A 70 -10.47 -13.40 -2.30
CA GLU A 70 -10.29 -13.78 -0.90
C GLU A 70 -8.84 -13.60 -0.41
N GLY A 71 -8.16 -12.53 -0.81
CA GLY A 71 -6.79 -12.24 -0.38
C GLY A 71 -6.64 -12.06 1.13
N GLU A 72 -5.58 -12.64 1.69
CA GLU A 72 -5.29 -12.58 3.12
C GLU A 72 -5.17 -11.15 3.66
N ARG A 73 -5.69 -10.94 4.87
CA ARG A 73 -5.69 -9.64 5.59
C ARG A 73 -4.29 -9.10 5.88
N GLU A 74 -3.29 -9.97 5.79
CA GLU A 74 -1.93 -9.70 6.26
C GLU A 74 -0.95 -9.41 5.13
N GLY A 75 -1.44 -9.35 3.89
CA GLY A 75 -0.64 -9.06 2.70
C GLY A 75 -1.15 -7.87 1.90
N GLY A 76 -0.45 -7.57 0.81
CA GLY A 76 -0.80 -6.49 -0.10
C GLY A 76 -0.17 -5.14 0.27
N ARG A 77 -0.03 -4.28 -0.74
CA ARG A 77 0.54 -2.95 -0.63
C ARG A 77 -0.59 -1.93 -0.53
N ALA A 78 -0.57 -1.10 0.50
CA ALA A 78 -1.54 -0.02 0.63
C ALA A 78 -1.19 1.11 -0.33
N VAL A 79 -2.18 1.54 -1.10
CA VAL A 79 -2.07 2.62 -2.09
C VAL A 79 -2.92 3.82 -1.70
N LEU A 80 -3.97 3.58 -0.91
CA LEU A 80 -4.79 4.59 -0.22
C LEU A 80 -4.91 4.16 1.24
N TYR A 81 -4.69 5.07 2.18
CA TYR A 81 -4.82 4.84 3.61
C TYR A 81 -4.87 6.20 4.33
N PRO A 82 -5.42 6.28 5.56
CA PRO A 82 -5.50 7.54 6.28
C PRO A 82 -4.13 8.22 6.45
N GLY A 83 -4.06 9.50 6.11
CA GLY A 83 -2.88 10.34 6.28
C GLY A 83 -1.81 10.23 5.19
N VAL A 84 -2.04 9.45 4.13
CA VAL A 84 -1.14 9.33 2.97
C VAL A 84 -0.85 10.69 2.31
N GLU A 85 -1.81 11.60 2.32
CA GLU A 85 -1.73 12.96 1.80
C GLU A 85 -0.72 13.85 2.55
N HIS A 86 -0.39 13.51 3.80
CA HIS A 86 0.62 14.22 4.59
C HIS A 86 2.04 13.72 4.33
N LEU A 87 2.21 12.60 3.61
CA LEU A 87 3.50 11.94 3.42
C LEU A 87 4.23 12.50 2.19
N THR A 88 4.57 13.78 2.27
CA THR A 88 5.25 14.52 1.21
C THR A 88 6.59 15.09 1.68
N GLY A 89 7.54 15.22 0.76
CA GLY A 89 8.90 15.71 1.06
C GLY A 89 9.67 14.84 2.07
N ASP A 90 10.40 15.50 2.96
CA ASP A 90 11.24 14.87 3.97
C ASP A 90 10.55 14.88 5.33
N LEU A 91 10.40 13.71 5.95
CA LEU A 91 9.75 13.54 7.26
C LEU A 91 10.58 12.63 8.15
N THR A 92 10.59 12.89 9.46
CA THR A 92 11.13 11.92 10.42
C THR A 92 10.24 10.68 10.49
N VAL A 93 10.81 9.54 10.88
CA VAL A 93 10.05 8.32 11.18
C VAL A 93 8.92 8.60 12.16
N GLU A 94 9.20 9.34 13.25
CA GLU A 94 8.21 9.73 14.24
C GLU A 94 7.05 10.54 13.64
N ARG A 95 7.36 11.55 12.82
CA ARG A 95 6.34 12.38 12.19
C ARG A 95 5.46 11.56 11.25
N LEU A 96 6.07 10.69 10.44
CA LEU A 96 5.37 9.81 9.51
C LEU A 96 4.39 8.87 10.24
N LEU A 97 4.83 8.25 11.34
CA LEU A 97 3.99 7.38 12.17
C LEU A 97 2.85 8.16 12.85
N THR A 98 3.09 9.41 13.22
CA THR A 98 2.08 10.26 13.90
C THR A 98 0.97 10.73 12.95
N VAL A 99 1.29 11.01 11.69
CA VAL A 99 0.34 11.63 10.73
C VAL A 99 -0.35 10.63 9.82
N SER A 100 -0.02 9.34 9.88
CA SER A 100 -0.55 8.34 8.97
C SER A 100 -0.93 7.05 9.66
N ALA A 101 -1.68 6.20 8.96
CA ALA A 101 -2.06 4.87 9.44
C ALA A 101 -0.89 3.86 9.46
N ILE A 102 0.33 4.27 9.12
CA ILE A 102 1.51 3.41 9.17
C ILE A 102 1.83 3.14 10.64
N GLY A 103 1.86 1.86 11.03
CA GLY A 103 2.12 1.46 12.41
C GLY A 103 3.60 1.15 12.67
N ARG A 104 4.40 0.93 11.62
CA ARG A 104 5.81 0.58 11.76
C ARG A 104 6.65 1.04 10.57
N VAL A 105 7.88 1.46 10.84
CA VAL A 105 8.91 1.67 9.83
C VAL A 105 10.08 0.71 10.09
N GLU A 106 10.47 -0.02 9.06
CA GLU A 106 11.62 -0.91 9.06
C GLU A 106 12.65 -0.46 8.03
N VAL A 107 13.93 -0.62 8.35
CA VAL A 107 15.01 -0.63 7.36
C VAL A 107 15.07 -2.01 6.73
N LEU A 108 15.34 -2.09 5.44
CA LEU A 108 15.49 -3.34 4.69
C LEU A 108 16.47 -4.26 5.44
N GLY A 109 16.02 -5.48 5.71
CA GLY A 109 16.67 -6.40 6.67
C GLY A 109 15.89 -6.60 7.98
N GLY A 110 14.84 -5.80 8.23
CA GLY A 110 13.85 -6.02 9.30
C GLY A 110 14.10 -5.24 10.60
N THR A 111 15.17 -4.45 10.66
CA THR A 111 15.49 -3.60 11.82
C THR A 111 14.52 -2.42 11.89
N ALA A 112 14.02 -2.08 13.08
CA ALA A 112 13.23 -0.87 13.26
C ALA A 112 14.07 0.38 12.94
N ALA A 113 13.48 1.34 12.23
CA ALA A 113 14.15 2.61 11.95
C ALA A 113 14.20 3.51 13.20
N ASP A 114 15.26 4.31 13.32
CA ASP A 114 15.38 5.32 14.38
C ASP A 114 14.25 6.37 14.25
N PRO A 115 13.50 6.71 15.31
CA PRO A 115 12.43 7.71 15.26
C PRO A 115 12.84 9.07 14.70
N SER A 116 14.10 9.47 14.90
CA SER A 116 14.68 10.73 14.41
C SER A 116 15.22 10.66 12.98
N ALA A 117 15.37 9.47 12.40
CA ALA A 117 15.86 9.31 11.03
C ALA A 117 14.91 9.97 10.03
N VAL A 118 15.48 10.69 9.07
CA VAL A 118 14.74 11.39 8.01
C VAL A 118 14.49 10.45 6.85
N ILE A 119 13.23 10.31 6.45
CA ILE A 119 12.77 9.61 5.26
C ILE A 119 12.48 10.63 4.17
N ARG A 120 13.16 10.50 3.04
CA ARG A 120 12.79 11.19 1.79
C ARG A 120 11.65 10.42 1.13
N THR A 121 10.42 10.89 1.29
CA THR A 121 9.23 10.14 0.85
C THR A 121 9.09 10.06 -0.67
N ASN A 122 9.69 11.01 -1.40
CA ASN A 122 9.50 11.20 -2.85
C ASN A 122 8.01 11.27 -3.24
N ASP A 123 7.19 11.74 -2.30
CA ASP A 123 5.73 11.79 -2.37
C ASP A 123 5.11 10.43 -2.75
N PHE A 124 5.80 9.31 -2.51
CA PHE A 124 5.39 7.97 -2.88
C PHE A 124 5.70 6.98 -1.77
N VAL A 125 4.69 6.72 -0.96
CA VAL A 125 4.80 5.80 0.16
C VAL A 125 3.84 4.63 -0.07
N ARG A 126 4.41 3.43 -0.12
CA ARG A 126 3.69 2.16 -0.39
C ARG A 126 4.01 1.15 0.71
N PRO A 127 3.44 1.33 1.91
CA PRO A 127 3.62 0.38 2.99
C PRO A 127 2.85 -0.91 2.66
N LEU A 128 3.28 -2.02 3.24
CA LEU A 128 2.61 -3.30 3.10
C LEU A 128 2.12 -3.83 4.44
N TRP A 129 1.06 -4.62 4.41
CA TRP A 129 0.66 -5.37 5.59
C TRP A 129 1.75 -6.41 5.92
N ARG A 130 2.15 -6.43 7.20
CA ARG A 130 3.03 -7.46 7.79
C ARG A 130 2.53 -7.78 9.19
N ALA A 131 2.15 -9.03 9.44
CA ALA A 131 1.64 -9.47 10.74
C ALA A 131 0.56 -8.52 11.31
N GLY A 132 -0.38 -8.10 10.46
CA GLY A 132 -1.47 -7.20 10.84
C GLY A 132 -1.08 -5.73 11.06
N THR A 133 0.17 -5.33 10.81
CA THR A 133 0.63 -3.93 10.92
C THR A 133 1.00 -3.37 9.55
N LEU A 134 0.50 -2.18 9.24
CA LEU A 134 0.90 -1.47 8.03
C LEU A 134 2.34 -0.97 8.19
N THR A 135 3.27 -1.63 7.48
CA THR A 135 4.71 -1.48 7.66
C THR A 135 5.33 -0.85 6.43
N LEU A 136 6.00 0.29 6.62
CA LEU A 136 6.83 0.90 5.59
C LEU A 136 8.24 0.31 5.66
N VAL A 137 8.67 -0.33 4.58
CA VAL A 137 10.07 -0.77 4.43
C VAL A 137 10.85 0.34 3.72
N THR A 138 11.99 0.69 4.28
CA THR A 138 12.90 1.73 3.79
C THR A 138 14.27 1.16 3.49
N MET A 139 15.09 1.89 2.74
CA MET A 139 16.49 1.58 2.50
C MET A 139 17.35 2.79 2.88
N PRO A 140 18.60 2.59 3.33
CA PRO A 140 19.56 3.68 3.45
C PRO A 140 19.80 4.32 2.08
N ALA A 141 19.88 5.64 2.06
CA ALA A 141 20.30 6.45 0.93
C ALA A 141 21.55 7.25 1.29
N ALA A 142 22.09 8.00 0.32
CA ALA A 142 23.12 8.99 0.63
C ALA A 142 22.62 10.00 1.69
N ASP A 143 23.56 10.58 2.43
CA ASP A 143 23.34 11.64 3.43
C ASP A 143 22.61 11.18 4.71
N ASP A 144 22.83 9.93 5.14
CA ASP A 144 22.23 9.34 6.36
C ASP A 144 20.68 9.38 6.38
N ARG A 145 20.06 9.48 5.20
CA ARG A 145 18.61 9.46 5.02
C ARG A 145 18.11 8.07 4.66
N LEU A 146 16.83 7.86 4.93
CA LEU A 146 16.07 6.71 4.45
C LEU A 146 15.25 7.09 3.21
N VAL A 147 15.00 6.12 2.35
CA VAL A 147 14.03 6.22 1.25
C VAL A 147 13.07 5.02 1.30
N PRO A 148 11.80 5.15 0.90
CA PRO A 148 10.94 4.00 0.70
C PRO A 148 11.59 2.96 -0.22
N PHE A 149 11.42 1.68 0.11
CA PHE A 149 11.94 0.57 -0.73
C PHE A 149 11.31 0.56 -2.12
N GLU A 150 10.02 0.93 -2.21
CA GLU A 150 9.32 1.02 -3.49
C GLU A 150 9.48 2.40 -4.11
N THR A 151 9.67 2.45 -5.43
CA THR A 151 9.86 3.68 -6.19
C THR A 151 8.76 3.82 -7.26
N ARG A 152 8.33 5.05 -7.57
CA ARG A 152 7.29 5.32 -8.60
C ARG A 152 7.69 4.78 -9.97
N HIS A 153 8.97 4.96 -10.29
CA HIS A 153 9.57 4.57 -11.54
C HIS A 153 10.77 3.71 -11.19
N PRO A 154 10.60 2.38 -11.01
CA PRO A 154 11.75 1.52 -10.84
C PRO A 154 12.66 1.74 -12.04
N THR A 155 13.92 2.10 -11.78
CA THR A 155 14.93 2.07 -12.84
C THR A 155 14.86 0.66 -13.43
N PRO A 156 14.64 0.49 -14.74
CA PRO A 156 14.65 -0.84 -15.33
C PRO A 156 15.98 -1.48 -14.96
N CYS A 157 15.93 -2.56 -14.19
CA CYS A 157 17.12 -3.35 -13.96
C CYS A 157 17.47 -3.97 -15.31
N CYS A 158 18.46 -3.37 -15.97
CA CYS A 158 19.01 -3.88 -17.21
C CYS A 158 19.52 -5.31 -16.98
N THR A 159 18.74 -6.31 -17.39
CA THR A 159 19.25 -7.64 -17.68
C THR A 159 19.75 -7.65 -19.12
N THR A 160 21.03 -7.37 -19.31
CA THR A 160 21.76 -7.87 -20.47
C THR A 160 22.25 -9.27 -20.06
N HIS A 161 21.54 -10.31 -20.50
CA HIS A 161 22.00 -11.70 -20.47
C HIS A 161 22.90 -11.98 -21.67
#